data_AF-A0A7S0C2F6-F1
#
_entry.id   AF-A0A7S0C2F6-F1
#
_cell.length_a   1.000
_cell.length_b   1.000
_cell.length_c   1.000
_cell.angle_alpha   90.00
_cell.angle_beta   90.00
_cell.angle_gamma   90.00
#
_symmetry.space_group_name_H-M   'P 1'
#
loop_
_entity.id
_entity.type
_entity.pdbx_description
1 polymer ?
#
loop_
_entity_poly.entity_id
_entity_poly.type
_entity_poly.pdbx_seq_one_letter_code
_entity_poly.pdbx_strand_id
1 'polypeptide(L)'
;IKKNHELHAWALSQRAQYKLLREGKKSALTAVGMQKLVELGFSFSNRPLRIPWEDRMEQLQRYKERHGHVWVPRSDKVLGTFAEKERKHYKLYLAGKKSPLSNKKLAELEAIGFIFRVGPEQPYRDPSTFKSWSERYQQLLDFKEATGHCVVPQALAHKSLAHWVHTQRKEYQKMKKGAPTALTVEKVLKLTEAGFAFSVRRKSVPS
;
A
#
# COMPACT_ATOMS: atom_id res chain seq x y z
N ILE A 1 -15.05 24.18 -14.47
CA ILE A 1 -15.53 23.10 -13.57
C ILE A 1 -16.95 22.60 -13.90
N LYS A 2 -17.81 23.33 -14.64
CA LYS A 2 -19.21 22.94 -14.95
C LYS A 2 -19.43 21.71 -15.86
N LYS A 3 -18.53 21.42 -16.81
CA LYS A 3 -18.73 20.39 -17.87
C LYS A 3 -18.91 18.94 -17.37
N ASN A 4 -18.36 18.58 -16.21
CA ASN A 4 -18.38 17.19 -15.74
C ASN A 4 -19.73 16.81 -15.08
N HIS A 5 -20.48 17.80 -14.58
CA HIS A 5 -21.77 17.58 -13.94
C HIS A 5 -22.90 17.35 -14.97
N GLU A 6 -22.85 18.06 -16.09
CA GLU A 6 -23.82 17.93 -17.18
C GLU A 6 -23.73 16.55 -17.85
N LEU A 7 -22.51 16.04 -18.06
CA LEU A 7 -22.30 14.70 -18.60
C LEU A 7 -22.78 13.60 -17.63
N HIS A 8 -22.54 13.78 -16.33
CA HIS A 8 -23.04 12.86 -15.31
C HIS A 8 -24.57 12.81 -15.26
N ALA A 9 -25.22 13.97 -15.25
CA ALA A 9 -26.68 14.09 -15.29
C ALA A 9 -27.26 13.49 -16.58
N TRP A 10 -26.61 13.76 -17.72
CA TRP A 10 -26.99 13.19 -19.01
C TRP A 10 -26.86 11.66 -19.01
N ALA A 11 -25.77 11.10 -18.48
CA ALA A 11 -25.56 9.66 -18.40
C ALA A 11 -26.64 8.98 -17.51
N LEU A 12 -27.01 9.60 -16.39
CA LEU A 12 -28.11 9.11 -15.54
C LEU A 12 -29.46 9.13 -16.29
N SER A 13 -29.72 10.18 -17.07
CA SER A 13 -30.90 10.27 -17.93
C SER A 13 -30.96 9.15 -18.96
N GLN A 14 -29.85 8.87 -19.67
CA GLN A 14 -29.79 7.76 -20.65
C GLN A 14 -30.06 6.40 -20.00
N ARG A 15 -29.59 6.17 -18.77
CA ARG A 15 -29.86 4.94 -18.01
C ARG A 15 -31.33 4.81 -17.61
N ALA A 16 -31.98 5.91 -17.24
CA ALA A 16 -33.42 5.94 -16.96
C ALA A 16 -34.24 5.63 -18.22
N GLN A 17 -33.87 6.21 -19.38
CA GLN A 17 -34.52 5.92 -20.66
C GLN A 17 -34.36 4.46 -21.08
N TYR A 18 -33.20 3.85 -20.86
CA TYR A 18 -32.99 2.42 -21.12
C TYR A 18 -33.83 1.52 -20.21
N LYS A 19 -34.03 1.91 -18.93
CA LYS A 19 -34.92 1.19 -18.01
C LYS A 19 -36.38 1.22 -18.50
N LEU A 20 -36.88 2.38 -18.95
CA LEU A 20 -38.22 2.51 -19.52
C LEU A 20 -38.40 1.60 -20.74
N LEU A 21 -37.41 1.57 -21.64
CA LEU A 21 -37.42 0.72 -22.83
C LEU A 21 -37.51 -0.77 -22.46
N ARG A 22 -36.72 -1.23 -21.47
CA ARG A 22 -36.75 -2.63 -20.98
C ARG A 22 -38.07 -3.02 -20.33
N GLU A 23 -38.78 -2.07 -19.74
CA GLU A 23 -40.10 -2.27 -19.12
C GLU A 23 -41.25 -2.14 -20.13
N GLY A 24 -40.96 -1.97 -21.42
CA GLY A 24 -41.97 -1.81 -22.48
C GLY A 24 -42.67 -0.44 -22.47
N LYS A 25 -42.13 0.53 -21.73
CA LYS A 25 -42.67 1.89 -21.61
C LYS A 25 -42.08 2.79 -22.70
N LYS A 26 -42.81 3.86 -23.05
CA LYS A 26 -42.33 4.87 -24.01
C LYS A 26 -41.00 5.46 -23.54
N SER A 27 -39.98 5.34 -24.39
CA SER A 27 -38.61 5.79 -24.12
C SER A 27 -38.15 6.72 -25.23
N ALA A 28 -37.36 7.74 -24.89
CA ALA A 28 -36.69 8.61 -25.84
C ALA A 28 -35.41 7.96 -26.42
N LEU A 29 -34.98 6.81 -25.88
CA LEU A 29 -33.83 6.07 -26.38
C LEU A 29 -34.23 5.23 -27.60
N THR A 30 -33.82 5.67 -28.78
CA THR A 30 -34.04 4.94 -30.05
C THR A 30 -33.05 3.79 -30.21
N ALA A 31 -33.38 2.81 -31.06
CA ALA A 31 -32.48 1.69 -31.36
C ALA A 31 -31.12 2.17 -31.91
N VAL A 32 -31.14 3.16 -32.81
CA VAL A 32 -29.93 3.78 -33.39
C VAL A 32 -29.11 4.52 -32.32
N GLY A 33 -29.77 5.25 -31.41
CA GLY A 33 -29.10 5.93 -30.30
C GLY A 33 -28.46 4.94 -29.32
N MET A 34 -29.16 3.85 -29.02
CA MET A 34 -28.65 2.77 -28.17
C MET A 34 -27.40 2.13 -28.77
N GLN A 35 -27.42 1.81 -30.06
CA GLN A 35 -26.31 1.15 -30.74
C GLN A 35 -25.04 2.02 -30.74
N LYS A 36 -25.16 3.31 -31.05
CA LYS A 36 -24.04 4.26 -30.97
C LYS A 36 -23.44 4.36 -29.57
N LEU A 37 -24.27 4.32 -28.53
CA LEU A 37 -23.81 4.37 -27.15
C LEU A 37 -23.06 3.09 -26.75
N VAL A 38 -23.54 1.93 -27.21
CA VAL A 38 -22.83 0.65 -27.01
C VAL A 38 -21.48 0.65 -27.71
N GLU A 39 -21.39 1.12 -28.95
CA GLU A 39 -20.14 1.25 -29.72
C GLU A 39 -19.12 2.16 -29.02
N LEU A 40 -19.59 3.22 -28.35
CA LEU A 40 -18.76 4.14 -27.56
C LEU A 40 -18.39 3.57 -26.17
N GLY A 41 -18.78 2.33 -25.85
CA GLY A 41 -18.50 1.69 -24.56
C GLY A 41 -19.36 2.22 -23.41
N PHE A 42 -20.47 2.90 -23.68
CA PHE A 42 -21.36 3.44 -22.66
C PHE A 42 -22.17 2.32 -21.98
N SER A 43 -22.05 2.21 -20.66
CA SER A 43 -22.83 1.24 -19.88
C SER A 43 -24.14 1.83 -19.35
N PHE A 44 -25.25 1.23 -19.76
CA PHE A 44 -26.59 1.57 -19.28
C PHE A 44 -26.91 1.01 -17.88
N SER A 45 -26.01 0.21 -17.30
CA SER A 45 -26.18 -0.30 -15.93
C SER A 45 -25.71 0.74 -14.90
N ASN A 46 -26.58 1.08 -13.95
CA ASN A 46 -26.23 1.83 -12.73
C ASN A 46 -25.56 0.96 -11.66
N ARG A 47 -25.55 -0.37 -11.82
CA ARG A 47 -24.67 -1.20 -10.99
C ARG A 47 -23.24 -0.90 -11.41
N PRO A 48 -22.32 -0.63 -10.46
CA PRO A 48 -20.91 -0.51 -10.82
C PRO A 48 -20.55 -1.72 -11.67
N LEU A 49 -20.00 -1.48 -12.86
CA LEU A 49 -19.62 -2.52 -13.80
C LEU A 49 -18.90 -3.60 -13.01
N ARG A 50 -19.48 -4.81 -12.99
CA ARG A 50 -18.82 -5.97 -12.40
C ARG A 50 -17.60 -6.21 -13.28
N ILE A 51 -16.44 -5.74 -12.82
CA ILE A 51 -15.18 -5.91 -13.54
C ILE A 51 -14.96 -7.43 -13.69
N PRO A 52 -14.86 -7.93 -14.94
CA PRO A 52 -14.50 -9.31 -15.21
C PRO A 52 -13.24 -9.72 -14.46
N TRP A 53 -13.08 -11.02 -14.24
CA TRP A 53 -11.95 -11.51 -13.46
C TRP A 53 -10.63 -11.29 -14.21
N GLU A 54 -10.67 -11.46 -15.52
CA GLU A 54 -9.57 -11.28 -16.47
C GLU A 54 -9.04 -9.84 -16.41
N ASP A 55 -9.94 -8.86 -16.46
CA ASP A 55 -9.60 -7.43 -16.31
C ASP A 55 -8.99 -7.12 -14.93
N ARG A 56 -9.41 -7.82 -13.87
CA ARG A 56 -8.79 -7.69 -12.54
C ARG A 56 -7.37 -8.23 -12.52
N MET A 57 -7.13 -9.34 -13.18
CA MET A 57 -5.79 -9.92 -13.31
C MET A 57 -4.86 -8.98 -14.08
N GLU A 58 -5.33 -8.41 -15.19
CA GLU A 58 -4.57 -7.42 -15.96
C GLU A 58 -4.24 -6.18 -15.11
N GLN A 59 -5.21 -5.65 -14.36
CA GLN A 59 -4.97 -4.51 -13.46
C GLN A 59 -3.90 -4.83 -12.40
N LEU A 60 -3.92 -6.04 -11.83
CA LEU A 60 -2.91 -6.48 -10.86
C LEU A 60 -1.53 -6.65 -11.51
N GLN A 61 -1.47 -7.10 -12.76
CA GLN A 61 -0.22 -7.22 -13.50
C GLN A 61 0.40 -5.84 -13.79
N ARG A 62 -0.41 -4.87 -14.26
CA ARG A 62 0.01 -3.47 -14.40
C ARG A 62 0.42 -2.84 -13.06
N TYR A 63 -0.22 -3.24 -11.96
CA TYR A 63 0.22 -2.84 -10.63
C TYR A 63 1.60 -3.42 -10.30
N LYS A 64 1.82 -4.71 -10.59
CA LYS A 64 3.11 -5.38 -10.42
C LYS A 64 4.21 -4.70 -11.21
N GLU A 65 3.96 -4.36 -12.47
CA GLU A 65 4.93 -3.68 -13.33
C GLU A 65 5.36 -2.32 -12.76
N ARG A 66 4.41 -1.57 -12.19
CA ARG A 66 4.68 -0.26 -11.61
C ARG A 66 5.37 -0.31 -10.25
N HIS A 67 5.08 -1.33 -9.45
CA HIS A 67 5.50 -1.39 -8.03
C HIS A 67 6.49 -2.52 -7.72
N GLY A 68 6.82 -3.37 -8.70
CA GLY A 68 7.64 -4.57 -8.53
C GLY A 68 6.96 -5.71 -7.76
N HIS A 69 5.73 -5.53 -7.27
CA HIS A 69 5.02 -6.50 -6.44
C HIS A 69 3.49 -6.37 -6.54
N VAL A 70 2.75 -7.39 -6.07
CA VAL A 70 1.26 -7.38 -6.05
C VAL A 70 0.71 -7.18 -4.63
N TRP A 71 1.42 -6.41 -3.80
CA TRP A 71 0.86 -5.95 -2.54
C TRP A 71 0.04 -4.67 -2.76
N VAL A 72 -1.28 -4.83 -2.80
CA VAL A 72 -2.21 -3.71 -3.00
C VAL A 72 -2.72 -3.19 -1.64
N PRO A 73 -2.50 -1.90 -1.30
CA PRO A 73 -3.03 -1.30 -0.08
C PRO A 73 -4.55 -1.07 -0.17
N ARG A 74 -5.22 -1.02 0.98
CA ARG A 74 -6.66 -0.71 1.05
C ARG A 74 -7.01 0.67 0.48
N SER A 75 -6.08 1.63 0.60
CA SER A 75 -6.23 2.99 0.10
C SER A 75 -6.09 3.11 -1.42
N ASP A 76 -5.66 2.07 -2.13
CA ASP A 76 -5.61 2.09 -3.59
C ASP A 76 -7.04 2.24 -4.16
N LYS A 77 -7.24 3.27 -4.98
CA LYS A 77 -8.55 3.67 -5.50
C LYS A 77 -9.17 2.65 -6.47
N VAL A 78 -8.36 1.79 -7.08
CA VAL A 78 -8.79 0.88 -8.15
C VAL A 78 -8.88 -0.56 -7.64
N LEU A 79 -7.82 -1.03 -6.99
CA LEU A 79 -7.59 -2.41 -6.60
C LEU A 79 -7.76 -2.64 -5.09
N GLY A 80 -7.71 -1.60 -4.25
CA GLY A 80 -7.69 -1.76 -2.79
C GLY A 80 -8.91 -2.50 -2.24
N THR A 81 -10.11 -2.12 -2.69
CA THR A 81 -11.36 -2.82 -2.32
C THR A 81 -11.40 -4.27 -2.84
N PHE A 82 -10.87 -4.52 -4.03
CA PHE A 82 -10.82 -5.87 -4.61
C PHE A 82 -9.87 -6.76 -3.79
N ALA A 83 -8.65 -6.30 -3.55
CA ALA A 83 -7.65 -7.04 -2.79
C ALA A 83 -8.15 -7.36 -1.37
N GLU A 84 -8.81 -6.41 -0.69
CA GLU A 84 -9.42 -6.66 0.62
C GLU A 84 -10.45 -7.80 0.59
N LYS A 85 -11.32 -7.84 -0.43
CA LYS A 85 -12.31 -8.91 -0.60
C LYS A 85 -11.64 -10.26 -0.82
N GLU A 86 -10.66 -10.35 -1.72
CA GLU A 86 -9.96 -11.61 -1.99
C GLU A 86 -9.21 -12.13 -0.76
N ARG A 87 -8.61 -11.26 0.05
CA ARG A 87 -8.00 -11.64 1.34
C ARG A 87 -9.03 -12.21 2.32
N LYS A 88 -10.25 -11.64 2.38
CA LYS A 88 -11.36 -12.19 3.20
C LYS A 88 -11.83 -13.54 2.66
N HIS A 89 -11.97 -13.68 1.34
CA HIS A 89 -12.34 -14.95 0.71
C HIS A 89 -11.30 -16.03 0.96
N TYR A 90 -10.01 -15.70 0.92
CA TYR A 90 -8.94 -16.64 1.23
C TYR A 90 -8.95 -17.08 2.70
N LYS A 91 -9.26 -16.18 3.64
CA LYS A 91 -9.47 -16.54 5.05
C LYS A 91 -10.62 -17.54 5.23
N LEU A 92 -11.72 -17.35 4.50
CA LEU A 92 -12.84 -18.30 4.49
C LEU A 92 -12.42 -19.65 3.90
N TYR A 93 -11.66 -19.63 2.79
CA TYR A 93 -11.13 -20.82 2.13
C TYR A 93 -10.25 -21.64 3.08
N LEU A 94 -9.28 -21.01 3.76
CA LEU A 94 -8.42 -21.69 4.74
C LEU A 94 -9.18 -22.25 5.94
N ALA A 95 -10.28 -21.60 6.34
CA ALA A 95 -11.13 -22.07 7.43
C ALA A 95 -12.10 -23.19 7.01
N GLY A 96 -12.00 -23.70 5.77
CA GLY A 96 -12.92 -24.70 5.23
C GLY A 96 -14.36 -24.20 5.05
N LYS A 97 -14.57 -22.88 5.08
CA LYS A 97 -15.89 -22.26 4.92
C LYS A 97 -16.18 -21.97 3.46
N LYS A 98 -17.47 -21.82 3.12
CA LYS A 98 -17.90 -21.42 1.78
C LYS A 98 -17.20 -20.13 1.35
N SER A 99 -16.41 -20.20 0.28
CA SER A 99 -15.64 -19.09 -0.27
C SER A 99 -15.91 -18.93 -1.77
N PRO A 100 -16.02 -17.69 -2.29
CA PRO A 100 -16.05 -17.42 -3.74
C PRO A 100 -14.72 -17.68 -4.46
N LEU A 101 -13.64 -17.91 -3.70
CA LEU A 101 -12.32 -18.19 -4.24
C LEU A 101 -12.24 -19.67 -4.61
N SER A 102 -12.26 -19.96 -5.91
CA SER A 102 -12.02 -21.31 -6.43
C SER A 102 -10.52 -21.61 -6.52
N ASN A 103 -10.14 -22.89 -6.58
CA ASN A 103 -8.74 -23.31 -6.75
C ASN A 103 -8.09 -22.67 -7.99
N LYS A 104 -8.85 -22.53 -9.09
CA LYS A 104 -8.39 -21.85 -10.31
C LYS A 104 -8.02 -20.39 -10.04
N LYS A 105 -8.91 -19.62 -9.39
CA LYS A 105 -8.66 -18.20 -9.07
C LYS A 105 -7.52 -18.02 -8.09
N LEU A 106 -7.41 -18.94 -7.13
CA LEU A 106 -6.31 -18.98 -6.17
C LEU A 106 -4.99 -19.18 -6.90
N ALA A 107 -4.88 -20.18 -7.76
CA ALA A 107 -3.67 -20.45 -8.55
C ALA A 107 -3.28 -19.27 -9.44
N GLU A 108 -4.25 -18.60 -10.08
CA GLU A 108 -4.00 -17.42 -10.91
C GLU A 108 -3.46 -16.23 -10.10
N LEU A 109 -4.02 -15.98 -8.91
CA LEU A 109 -3.52 -14.95 -7.99
C LEU A 109 -2.14 -15.31 -7.42
N GLU A 110 -1.88 -16.58 -7.11
CA GLU A 110 -0.55 -17.04 -6.67
C GLU A 110 0.50 -16.88 -7.78
N ALA A 111 0.15 -17.21 -9.03
CA ALA A 111 1.05 -17.10 -10.18
C ALA A 111 1.57 -15.67 -10.39
N ILE A 112 0.73 -14.66 -10.14
CA ILE A 112 1.17 -13.26 -10.22
C ILE A 112 1.91 -12.77 -8.97
N GLY A 113 1.90 -13.55 -7.88
CA GLY A 113 2.53 -13.21 -6.60
C GLY A 113 1.61 -12.38 -5.69
N PHE A 114 0.30 -12.56 -5.79
CA PHE A 114 -0.67 -11.88 -4.92
C PHE A 114 -0.56 -12.38 -3.47
N ILE A 115 -0.46 -11.44 -2.53
CA ILE A 115 -0.31 -11.77 -1.11
C ILE A 115 -1.68 -11.73 -0.42
N PHE A 116 -2.18 -12.90 -0.07
CA PHE A 116 -3.46 -13.08 0.63
C PHE A 116 -3.40 -12.85 2.14
N ARG A 117 -2.22 -12.94 2.77
CA ARG A 117 -2.10 -12.83 4.22
C ARG A 117 -2.25 -11.38 4.67
N VAL A 118 -3.28 -11.12 5.50
CA VAL A 118 -3.38 -9.94 6.35
C VAL A 118 -3.49 -10.45 7.79
N GLY A 119 -2.36 -10.55 8.47
CA GLY A 119 -2.26 -10.85 9.89
C GLY A 119 -1.65 -9.68 10.66
N PRO A 120 -1.82 -9.62 11.99
CA PRO A 120 -1.25 -8.56 12.84
C PRO A 120 0.29 -8.50 12.82
N GLU A 121 0.97 -9.50 12.25
CA GLU A 121 2.44 -9.58 12.27
C GLU A 121 3.17 -8.98 11.08
N GLN A 122 2.50 -8.45 10.05
CA GLN A 122 3.20 -7.62 9.07
C GLN A 122 2.29 -6.48 8.57
N PRO A 123 2.25 -5.34 9.27
CA PRO A 123 1.92 -4.09 8.61
C PRO A 123 2.99 -3.87 7.55
N TYR A 124 2.63 -4.10 6.28
CA TYR A 124 3.44 -3.65 5.17
C TYR A 124 3.73 -2.16 5.36
N ARG A 125 5.01 -1.87 5.41
CA ARG A 125 5.56 -0.56 5.11
C ARG A 125 6.00 -0.62 3.66
N ASP A 126 5.70 0.42 2.91
CA ASP A 126 6.16 0.55 1.53
C ASP A 126 7.69 0.41 1.48
N PRO A 127 8.27 -0.56 0.75
CA PRO A 127 9.70 -0.73 0.56
C PRO A 127 10.41 0.59 0.19
N SER A 128 9.77 1.45 -0.60
CA SER A 128 10.30 2.76 -1.00
C SER A 128 10.31 3.79 0.13
N THR A 129 9.54 3.57 1.21
CA THR A 129 9.60 4.38 2.44
C THR A 129 10.69 3.92 3.40
N PHE A 130 11.31 2.76 3.18
CA PHE A 130 12.44 2.32 3.99
C PHE A 130 13.72 2.97 3.49
N LYS A 131 14.19 3.93 4.28
CA LYS A 131 15.56 4.43 4.15
C LYS A 131 16.55 3.34 4.53
N SER A 132 17.52 3.12 3.66
CA SER A 132 18.71 2.31 3.88
C SER A 132 19.51 2.81 5.09
N TRP A 133 20.45 1.98 5.56
CA TRP A 133 21.36 2.38 6.63
C TRP A 133 22.17 3.63 6.23
N SER A 134 22.64 3.71 4.99
CA SER A 134 23.44 4.83 4.48
C SER A 134 22.64 6.13 4.44
N GLU A 135 21.39 6.10 3.96
CA GLU A 135 20.52 7.28 3.98
C GLU A 135 20.25 7.75 5.41
N ARG A 136 20.01 6.83 6.34
CA ARG A 136 19.80 7.17 7.76
C ARG A 136 21.06 7.71 8.43
N TYR A 137 22.22 7.19 8.06
CA TYR A 137 23.50 7.71 8.51
C TYR A 137 23.74 9.14 7.99
N GLN A 138 23.44 9.41 6.72
CA GLN A 138 23.49 10.77 6.19
C GLN A 138 22.58 11.72 6.97
N GLN A 139 21.33 11.31 7.25
CA GLN A 139 20.42 12.13 8.08
C GLN A 139 20.96 12.41 9.50
N LEU A 140 21.77 11.51 10.06
CA LEU A 140 22.42 11.73 11.34
C LEU A 140 23.55 12.77 11.22
N LEU A 141 24.31 12.76 10.11
CA LEU A 141 25.33 13.76 9.83
C LEU A 141 24.71 15.14 9.64
N ASP A 142 23.64 15.25 8.85
CA ASP A 142 22.91 16.50 8.64
C ASP A 142 22.37 17.04 9.98
N PHE A 143 21.86 16.16 10.84
CA PHE A 143 21.41 16.53 12.18
C PHE A 143 22.57 17.02 13.07
N LYS A 144 23.74 16.37 13.00
CA LYS A 144 24.94 16.77 13.73
C LYS A 144 25.44 18.13 13.25
N GLU A 145 25.45 18.38 11.95
CA GLU A 145 25.83 19.67 11.39
C GLU A 145 24.91 20.80 11.90
N ALA A 146 23.60 20.55 11.94
CA ALA A 146 22.62 21.53 12.42
C ALA A 146 22.65 21.77 13.94
N THR A 147 23.03 20.78 14.76
CA THR A 147 22.89 20.85 16.23
C THR A 147 24.21 20.76 16.99
N GLY A 148 25.31 20.45 16.30
CA GLY A 148 26.63 20.18 16.90
C GLY A 148 26.76 18.79 17.55
N HIS A 149 25.68 17.98 17.62
CA HIS A 149 25.71 16.70 18.32
C HIS A 149 24.83 15.62 17.68
N CYS A 150 25.10 14.34 17.99
CA CYS A 150 24.30 13.19 17.51
C CYS A 150 23.15 12.79 18.46
N VAL A 151 22.75 13.68 19.39
CA VAL A 151 21.68 13.41 20.37
C VAL A 151 20.33 13.78 19.78
N VAL A 152 19.72 12.83 19.06
CA VAL A 152 18.43 13.04 18.38
C VAL A 152 17.25 12.99 19.39
N PRO A 153 16.44 14.06 19.52
CA PRO A 153 15.25 14.08 20.37
C PRO A 153 14.16 13.13 19.89
N GLN A 154 13.32 12.62 20.80
CA GLN A 154 12.17 11.77 20.44
C GLN A 154 10.94 12.57 19.92
N ALA A 155 11.12 13.85 19.63
CA ALA A 155 10.05 14.73 19.15
C ALA A 155 9.49 14.28 17.79
N LEU A 156 8.24 14.67 17.50
CA LEU A 156 7.50 14.25 16.30
C LEU A 156 8.28 14.55 15.00
N ALA A 157 8.95 15.70 14.92
CA ALA A 157 9.75 16.12 13.78
C ALA A 157 10.93 15.18 13.46
N HIS A 158 11.50 14.51 14.47
CA HIS A 158 12.64 13.59 14.30
C HIS A 158 12.30 12.14 14.64
N LYS A 159 11.02 11.81 14.83
CA LYS A 159 10.55 10.50 15.33
C LYS A 159 11.14 9.32 14.56
N SER A 160 11.27 9.44 13.24
CA SER A 160 11.81 8.38 12.39
C SER A 160 13.34 8.18 12.58
N LEU A 161 14.11 9.27 12.70
CA LEU A 161 15.55 9.22 12.94
C LEU A 161 15.86 8.80 14.39
N ALA A 162 15.09 9.28 15.36
CA ALA A 162 15.19 8.90 16.76
C ALA A 162 14.98 7.39 16.96
N HIS A 163 13.98 6.81 16.26
CA HIS A 163 13.75 5.37 16.27
C HIS A 163 14.93 4.60 15.65
N TRP A 164 15.48 5.07 14.54
CA TRP A 164 16.65 4.44 13.92
C TRP A 164 17.90 4.48 14.82
N VAL A 165 18.16 5.62 15.47
CA VAL A 165 19.22 5.79 16.48
C VAL A 165 19.06 4.81 17.65
N HIS A 166 17.83 4.66 18.15
CA HIS A 166 17.53 3.69 19.19
C HIS A 166 17.84 2.24 18.74
N THR A 167 17.46 1.88 17.51
CA THR A 167 17.81 0.58 16.92
C THR A 167 19.32 0.37 16.86
N GLN A 168 20.12 1.36 16.46
CA GLN A 168 21.59 1.22 16.41
C GLN A 168 22.17 0.93 17.80
N ARG A 169 21.65 1.56 18.86
CA ARG A 169 22.06 1.28 20.24
C ARG A 169 21.72 -0.16 20.65
N LYS A 170 20.53 -0.66 20.30
CA LYS A 170 20.14 -2.06 20.61
C LYS A 170 21.00 -3.08 19.87
N GLU A 171 21.26 -2.86 18.58
CA GLU A 171 22.08 -3.75 17.76
C GLU A 171 23.54 -3.78 18.23
N TYR A 172 24.07 -2.64 18.73
CA TYR A 172 25.39 -2.59 19.36
C TYR A 172 25.44 -3.35 20.70
N GLN A 173 24.38 -3.31 21.50
CA GLN A 173 24.30 -4.13 22.72
C GLN A 173 24.24 -5.62 22.41
N LYS A 174 23.57 -6.02 21.33
CA LYS A 174 23.60 -7.43 20.85
C LYS A 174 25.02 -7.84 20.45
N MET A 175 25.71 -6.99 19.69
CA MET A 175 27.11 -7.21 19.30
C MET A 175 28.00 -7.43 20.53
N LYS A 176 27.89 -6.57 21.55
CA LYS A 176 28.66 -6.72 22.81
C LYS A 176 28.38 -8.02 23.56
N LYS A 177 27.18 -8.58 23.41
CA LYS A 177 26.76 -9.83 24.03
C LYS A 177 27.05 -11.07 23.17
N GLY A 178 27.71 -10.90 22.01
CA GLY A 178 27.96 -11.99 21.06
C GLY A 178 26.70 -12.52 20.37
N ALA A 179 25.57 -11.80 20.44
CA ALA A 179 24.33 -12.20 19.79
C ALA A 179 24.30 -11.78 18.31
N PRO A 180 23.59 -12.52 17.44
CA PRO A 180 23.41 -12.14 16.04
C PRO A 180 22.86 -10.71 15.89
N THR A 181 23.49 -9.94 15.01
CA THR A 181 23.22 -8.49 14.82
C THR A 181 23.40 -8.09 13.35
N ALA A 182 22.60 -7.14 12.89
CA ALA A 182 22.73 -6.56 11.54
C ALA A 182 23.75 -5.39 11.48
N LEU A 183 24.30 -5.02 12.62
CA LEU A 183 25.32 -3.98 12.75
C LEU A 183 26.70 -4.60 12.51
N THR A 184 27.39 -4.16 11.45
CA THR A 184 28.76 -4.61 11.13
C THR A 184 29.79 -3.73 11.84
N VAL A 185 31.03 -4.22 11.96
CA VAL A 185 32.14 -3.46 12.55
C VAL A 185 32.37 -2.13 11.81
N GLU A 186 32.28 -2.13 10.48
CA GLU A 186 32.39 -0.91 9.67
C GLU A 186 31.32 0.14 10.03
N LYS A 187 30.07 -0.28 10.25
CA LYS A 187 28.99 0.63 10.66
C LYS A 187 29.23 1.19 12.06
N VAL A 188 29.82 0.40 12.96
CA VAL A 188 30.22 0.86 14.29
C VAL A 188 31.32 1.92 14.19
N LEU A 189 32.34 1.69 13.37
CA LEU A 189 33.42 2.65 13.13
C LEU A 189 32.87 3.97 12.59
N LYS A 190 32.06 3.94 11.53
CA LYS A 190 31.41 5.14 10.96
C LYS A 190 30.59 5.94 11.96
N LEU A 191 29.84 5.27 12.83
CA LEU A 191 29.06 5.93 13.88
C LEU A 191 29.98 6.51 14.96
N THR A 192 31.03 5.81 15.34
CA THR A 192 32.01 6.28 16.34
C THR A 192 32.75 7.52 15.84
N GLU A 193 33.22 7.50 14.60
CA GLU A 193 33.86 8.65 13.93
C GLU A 193 32.92 9.84 13.82
N ALA A 194 31.63 9.59 13.58
CA ALA A 194 30.61 10.64 13.60
C ALA A 194 30.35 11.22 15.01
N GLY A 195 30.94 10.69 16.07
CA GLY A 195 30.71 11.13 17.45
C GLY A 195 29.40 10.60 18.04
N PHE A 196 28.87 9.49 17.50
CA PHE A 196 27.65 8.86 18.00
C PHE A 196 27.89 8.13 19.32
N ALA A 197 27.18 8.55 20.37
CA ALA A 197 27.21 7.86 21.66
C ALA A 197 26.28 6.64 21.67
N PHE A 198 26.88 5.44 21.69
CA PHE A 198 26.17 4.17 21.82
C PHE A 198 25.62 3.91 23.23
N SER A 199 26.22 4.53 24.26
CA SER A 199 25.72 4.49 25.64
C SER A 199 25.10 5.85 26.00
N VAL A 200 23.89 5.80 26.55
CA VAL A 200 23.33 6.97 27.24
C VAL A 200 23.89 6.91 28.65
N ARG A 201 24.98 7.62 28.94
CA ARG A 201 25.36 7.83 30.35
C ARG A 201 24.17 8.54 31.01
N ARG A 202 23.48 7.88 31.95
CA ARG A 202 22.66 8.60 32.92
C ARG A 202 23.62 9.53 33.64
N LYS A 203 23.39 10.85 33.57
CA LYS A 203 24.03 11.76 34.52
C LYS A 203 23.51 11.33 35.89
N SER A 204 24.35 10.67 36.69
CA SER A 204 24.19 10.70 38.13
C SER A 204 24.32 12.17 38.52
N VAL A 205 23.20 12.78 38.92
CA VAL A 205 23.26 14.00 39.72
C VAL A 205 23.74 13.54 41.10
N PRO A 206 24.91 13.96 41.58
CA PRO A 206 25.28 13.70 42.96
C PRO A 206 24.44 14.62 43.85
N SER A 207 23.75 14.03 44.82
CA SER A 207 23.33 14.68 46.06
C SER A 207 23.82 13.80 47.19
#